data_AF-L8JIE4-F1
#
_entry.id   AF-L8JIE4-F1
#
_cell.length_a   1.000
_cell.length_b   1.000
_cell.length_c   1.000
_cell.angle_alpha   90.00
_cell.angle_beta   90.00
_cell.angle_gamma   90.00
#
_symmetry.space_group_name_H-M   'P 1'
#
loop_
_entity.id
_entity.type
_entity.pdbx_description
1 polymer ?
#
loop_
_entity_poly.entity_id
_entity_poly.type
_entity_poly.pdbx_seq_one_letter_code
_entity_poly.pdbx_strand_id
1 'polypeptide(L)'
;MFKVFDYIYYRWYNIVTHKDVHRDIYASSIVASYQMLTFINLILLASILFGFKRPDKIYIILLAVILIVINWYRYERGFDISKLEERWGNEPEDKKRIRFILLIAYLVVTFTVPWIYGFATN
;
A
#
# COMPACT_ATOMS: atom_id res chain seq x y z
N MET A 1 7.53 -7.21 10.29
CA MET A 1 7.52 -5.76 9.97
C MET A 1 6.43 -5.38 8.96
N PHE A 2 5.95 -6.30 8.11
CA PHE A 2 4.90 -6.05 7.11
C PHE A 2 3.43 -6.26 7.56
N LYS A 3 3.12 -6.38 8.86
CA LYS A 3 1.78 -6.80 9.33
C LYS A 3 0.63 -5.91 8.81
N VAL A 4 0.86 -4.61 8.64
CA VAL A 4 -0.14 -3.68 8.07
C VAL A 4 -0.35 -3.95 6.59
N PHE A 5 0.71 -4.17 5.82
CA PHE A 5 0.62 -4.49 4.40
C PHE A 5 0.04 -5.89 4.16
N ASP A 6 0.32 -6.85 5.04
CA ASP A 6 -0.28 -8.18 4.99
C ASP A 6 -1.79 -8.11 5.30
N TYR A 7 -2.18 -7.24 6.22
CA TYR A 7 -3.58 -6.96 6.49
C TYR A 7 -4.26 -6.30 5.28
N ILE A 8 -3.61 -5.28 4.66
CA ILE A 8 -4.11 -4.66 3.42
C ILE A 8 -4.28 -5.73 2.33
N TYR A 9 -3.26 -6.57 2.12
CA TYR A 9 -3.29 -7.68 1.17
C TYR A 9 -4.51 -8.56 1.41
N TYR A 10 -4.67 -9.10 2.63
CA TYR A 10 -5.76 -9.98 3.02
C TYR A 10 -7.14 -9.36 2.75
N ARG A 11 -7.31 -8.09 3.11
CA ARG A 11 -8.58 -7.38 2.91
C ARG A 11 -8.92 -7.22 1.45
N TRP A 12 -7.95 -6.82 0.62
CA TRP A 12 -8.19 -6.69 -0.81
C TRP A 12 -8.33 -8.03 -1.51
N TYR A 13 -7.58 -9.04 -1.09
CA TYR A 13 -7.72 -10.42 -1.58
C TYR A 13 -9.14 -10.96 -1.37
N ASN A 14 -9.76 -10.69 -0.21
CA ASN A 14 -11.13 -11.10 0.08
C ASN A 14 -12.21 -10.21 -0.56
N ILE A 15 -11.89 -8.95 -0.91
CA ILE A 15 -12.81 -8.03 -1.60
C ILE A 15 -12.85 -8.30 -3.11
N VAL A 16 -11.70 -8.60 -3.73
CA VAL A 16 -11.65 -8.93 -5.15
C VAL A 16 -12.43 -10.22 -5.39
N THR A 17 -13.39 -10.15 -6.30
CA THR A 17 -14.43 -11.17 -6.50
C THR A 17 -13.85 -12.56 -6.69
N HIS A 18 -14.50 -13.58 -6.13
CA HIS A 18 -14.07 -14.97 -6.27
C HIS A 18 -13.98 -15.50 -7.71
N LYS A 19 -14.54 -14.75 -8.68
CA LYS A 19 -14.53 -15.08 -10.10
C LYS A 19 -13.24 -14.66 -10.82
N ASP A 20 -12.41 -13.81 -10.23
CA ASP A 20 -11.15 -13.39 -10.84
C ASP A 20 -10.04 -14.42 -10.57
N VAL A 21 -9.44 -14.90 -11.65
CA VAL A 21 -8.35 -15.89 -11.64
C VAL A 21 -7.05 -15.27 -11.07
N HIS A 22 -6.93 -13.94 -11.08
CA HIS A 22 -5.70 -13.22 -10.72
C HIS A 22 -5.83 -12.35 -9.46
N ARG A 23 -6.59 -12.81 -8.46
CA ARG A 23 -6.81 -12.10 -7.19
C ARG A 23 -5.51 -11.67 -6.49
N ASP A 24 -4.50 -12.53 -6.51
CA ASP A 24 -3.19 -12.25 -5.90
C ASP A 24 -2.48 -11.05 -6.56
N ILE A 25 -2.61 -10.92 -7.89
CA ILE A 25 -1.99 -9.83 -8.65
C ILE A 25 -2.65 -8.50 -8.29
N TYR A 26 -3.99 -8.47 -8.20
CA TYR A 26 -4.71 -7.25 -7.81
C TYR A 26 -4.40 -6.84 -6.36
N ALA A 27 -4.49 -7.77 -5.42
CA ALA A 27 -4.22 -7.49 -4.02
C ALA A 27 -2.77 -7.04 -3.79
N SER A 28 -1.81 -7.70 -4.45
CA SER A 28 -0.39 -7.34 -4.37
C SER A 28 -0.09 -5.99 -5.02
N SER A 29 -0.74 -5.66 -6.14
CA SER A 29 -0.65 -4.35 -6.80
C SER A 29 -1.19 -3.22 -5.92
N ILE A 30 -2.29 -3.45 -5.21
CA ILE A 30 -2.85 -2.48 -4.26
C ILE A 30 -1.86 -2.25 -3.11
N VAL A 31 -1.29 -3.32 -2.54
CA VAL A 31 -0.27 -3.19 -1.49
C VAL A 31 0.96 -2.42 -1.99
N ALA A 32 1.43 -2.72 -3.20
CA ALA A 32 2.55 -2.00 -3.80
C ALA A 32 2.23 -0.51 -3.98
N SER A 33 0.99 -0.17 -4.36
CA SER A 33 0.53 1.22 -4.47
C SER A 33 0.54 1.94 -3.11
N TYR A 34 0.05 1.28 -2.06
CA TYR A 34 0.11 1.83 -0.69
C TYR A 34 1.56 2.11 -0.28
N GLN A 35 2.46 1.14 -0.46
CA GLN A 35 3.88 1.28 -0.12
C GLN A 35 4.55 2.41 -0.92
N MET A 36 4.31 2.47 -2.23
CA MET A 36 4.86 3.51 -3.10
C MET A 36 4.41 4.90 -2.63
N LEU A 37 3.12 5.07 -2.34
CA LEU A 37 2.59 6.34 -1.84
C LEU A 37 3.16 6.69 -0.45
N THR A 38 3.35 5.72 0.44
CA THR A 38 4.06 5.93 1.70
C THR A 38 5.47 6.47 1.45
N PHE A 39 6.23 5.83 0.56
CA PHE A 39 7.60 6.22 0.25
C PHE A 39 7.67 7.62 -0.36
N ILE A 40 6.78 7.94 -1.30
CA ILE A 40 6.68 9.28 -1.89
C ILE A 40 6.46 10.31 -0.79
N ASN A 41 5.53 10.08 0.14
CA ASN A 41 5.29 11.01 1.23
C ASN A 41 6.46 11.17 2.19
N LEU A 42 7.20 10.09 2.49
CA LEU A 42 8.41 10.19 3.29
C LEU A 42 9.49 11.02 2.60
N ILE A 43 9.67 10.84 1.30
CA ILE A 43 10.60 11.64 0.49
C ILE A 43 10.18 13.11 0.47
N LEU A 44 8.90 13.39 0.22
CA LEU A 44 8.38 14.77 0.21
C LEU A 44 8.54 15.44 1.58
N LEU A 45 8.19 14.73 2.65
CA LEU A 45 8.36 15.22 4.01
C LEU A 45 9.83 15.51 4.33
N ALA A 46 10.75 14.61 3.94
CA ALA A 46 12.18 14.83 4.10
C ALA A 46 12.67 16.04 3.28
N SER A 47 12.21 16.21 2.04
CA SER A 47 12.51 17.39 1.22
C SER A 47 12.01 18.69 1.86
N ILE A 48 10.84 18.68 2.51
CA ILE A 48 10.30 19.85 3.21
C ILE A 48 11.11 20.15 4.48
N LEU A 49 11.38 19.14 5.31
CA LEU A 49 12.02 19.32 6.62
C LEU A 49 13.51 19.66 6.49
N PHE A 50 14.21 19.07 5.53
CA PHE A 50 15.65 19.22 5.36
C PHE A 50 16.04 20.13 4.18
N GLY A 51 15.07 20.63 3.41
CA GLY A 51 15.32 21.49 2.25
C GLY A 51 16.00 20.78 1.07
N PHE A 52 15.96 19.45 1.00
CA PHE A 52 16.58 18.72 -0.11
C PHE A 52 15.84 18.93 -1.43
N LYS A 53 16.61 19.07 -2.52
CA LYS A 53 16.06 19.08 -3.88
C LYS A 53 15.29 17.77 -4.12
N ARG A 54 14.14 17.88 -4.77
CA ARG A 54 13.30 16.72 -5.11
C ARG A 54 14.08 15.74 -5.99
N PRO A 55 13.97 14.42 -5.74
CA PRO A 55 14.53 13.44 -6.63
C PRO A 55 13.85 13.51 -8.01
N ASP A 56 14.61 13.19 -9.05
CA ASP A 56 14.07 13.06 -10.39
C ASP A 56 13.00 11.96 -10.44
N LYS A 57 12.00 12.14 -11.31
CA LYS A 57 10.91 11.20 -11.55
C LYS A 57 11.42 9.79 -11.87
N ILE A 58 12.57 9.67 -12.55
CA ILE A 58 13.15 8.36 -12.90
C ILE A 58 13.47 7.50 -11.67
N TYR A 59 13.96 8.11 -10.58
CA TYR A 59 14.27 7.38 -9.35
C TYR A 59 13.00 6.90 -8.64
N ILE A 60 11.92 7.69 -8.70
CA ILE A 60 10.62 7.33 -8.14
C ILE A 60 10.04 6.13 -8.92
N ILE A 61 10.14 6.15 -10.25
CA ILE A 61 9.68 5.04 -11.11
C ILE A 61 10.49 3.77 -10.83
N LEU A 62 11.82 3.87 -10.74
CA LEU A 62 12.66 2.72 -10.41
C LEU A 62 12.30 2.11 -9.04
N LEU A 63 12.08 2.95 -8.03
CA LEU A 63 11.63 2.49 -6.71
C LEU A 63 10.26 1.78 -6.78
N ALA A 64 9.32 2.33 -7.54
CA ALA A 64 8.00 1.73 -7.74
C ALA A 64 8.10 0.33 -8.37
N VAL A 65 8.92 0.18 -9.42
CA VAL A 65 9.16 -1.12 -10.07
C VAL A 65 9.76 -2.13 -9.10
N ILE A 66 10.77 -1.72 -8.32
CA ILE A 66 11.39 -2.59 -7.30
C ILE A 66 10.36 -3.04 -6.27
N LEU A 67 9.51 -2.14 -5.77
CA LEU A 67 8.45 -2.49 -4.82
C LEU A 67 7.44 -3.46 -5.42
N ILE A 68 7.02 -3.26 -6.66
CA ILE A 68 6.11 -4.19 -7.35
C ILE A 68 6.74 -5.57 -7.45
N VAL A 69 7.99 -5.67 -7.89
CA VAL A 69 8.70 -6.96 -8.02
C VAL A 69 8.86 -7.66 -6.67
N ILE A 70 9.20 -6.93 -5.60
CA ILE A 70 9.32 -7.49 -4.25
C ILE A 70 7.96 -8.00 -3.75
N ASN A 71 6.88 -7.23 -3.93
CA ASN A 71 5.54 -7.66 -3.50
C ASN A 71 5.05 -8.85 -4.32
N TRP A 72 5.25 -8.84 -5.64
CA TRP A 72 4.93 -9.96 -6.52
C TRP A 72 5.66 -11.21 -6.04
N TYR A 73 6.99 -11.15 -5.91
CA TYR A 73 7.78 -12.30 -5.45
C TYR A 73 7.28 -12.82 -4.11
N ARG A 74 6.92 -11.93 -3.18
CA ARG A 74 6.46 -12.27 -1.84
C ARG A 74 5.08 -12.92 -1.83
N TYR A 75 4.11 -12.38 -2.59
CA TYR A 75 2.73 -12.81 -2.55
C TYR A 75 2.42 -13.97 -3.51
N GLU A 76 3.17 -14.10 -4.61
CA GLU A 76 2.94 -15.18 -5.57
C GLU A 76 3.73 -16.46 -5.26
N ARG A 77 4.94 -16.36 -4.69
CA ARG A 77 5.73 -17.55 -4.33
C ARG A 77 5.42 -18.05 -2.92
N GLY A 78 4.26 -18.69 -2.79
CA GLY A 78 3.94 -19.50 -1.60
C GLY A 78 3.54 -18.68 -0.39
N PHE A 79 2.89 -17.53 -0.61
CA PHE A 79 2.26 -16.80 0.48
C PHE A 79 1.03 -17.56 0.96
N ASP A 80 1.15 -18.11 2.15
CA ASP A 80 0.11 -18.94 2.73
C ASP A 80 -1.05 -18.09 3.26
N ILE A 81 -2.09 -17.94 2.43
CA ILE A 81 -3.31 -17.19 2.75
C ILE A 81 -3.97 -17.72 4.03
N SER A 82 -3.83 -19.03 4.33
CA SER A 82 -4.44 -19.65 5.50
C SER A 82 -3.93 -19.06 6.81
N LYS A 83 -2.65 -18.62 6.84
CA LYS A 83 -2.07 -17.92 8.00
C LYS A 83 -2.68 -16.54 8.23
N LEU A 84 -3.18 -15.90 7.17
CA LEU A 84 -3.87 -14.62 7.30
C LEU A 84 -5.33 -14.81 7.73
N GLU A 85 -5.98 -15.86 7.21
CA GLU A 85 -7.31 -16.29 7.62
C GLU A 85 -7.34 -16.67 9.12
N GLU A 86 -6.36 -17.43 9.60
CA GLU A 86 -6.24 -17.77 11.03
C GLU A 86 -6.13 -16.51 11.90
N ARG A 87 -5.42 -15.50 11.40
CA ARG A 87 -5.13 -14.27 12.16
C ARG A 87 -6.29 -13.26 12.15
N TRP A 88 -7.00 -13.16 11.04
CA TRP A 88 -7.96 -12.07 10.79
C TRP A 88 -9.31 -12.52 10.23
N GLY A 89 -9.53 -13.82 9.99
CA GLY A 89 -10.79 -14.40 9.53
C GLY A 89 -11.91 -14.25 10.57
N ASN A 90 -11.58 -14.46 11.85
CA ASN A 90 -12.53 -14.35 12.96
C ASN A 90 -12.52 -12.97 13.65
N GLU A 91 -12.12 -11.91 12.94
CA GLU A 91 -12.11 -10.57 13.50
C GLU A 91 -13.55 -10.04 13.68
N PRO A 92 -13.90 -9.47 14.87
CA PRO A 92 -15.20 -8.84 15.08
C PRO A 92 -15.49 -7.78 14.00
N GLU A 93 -16.72 -7.80 13.44
CA GLU A 93 -17.11 -6.92 12.32
C GLU A 93 -16.85 -5.43 12.60
N ASP A 94 -17.05 -4.97 13.84
CA ASP A 94 -16.75 -3.59 14.23
C ASP A 94 -15.26 -3.24 14.07
N LYS A 95 -14.36 -4.11 14.53
CA LYS A 95 -12.91 -3.91 14.37
C LYS A 95 -12.52 -3.93 12.90
N LYS A 96 -13.12 -4.84 12.14
CA LYS A 96 -12.93 -5.00 10.71
C LYS A 96 -13.38 -3.75 9.93
N ARG A 97 -14.47 -3.10 10.35
CA ARG A 97 -14.96 -1.84 9.77
C ARG A 97 -14.05 -0.66 10.13
N ILE A 98 -13.70 -0.50 11.40
CA ILE A 98 -12.83 0.59 11.86
C ILE A 98 -11.49 0.54 11.15
N ARG A 99 -10.84 -0.63 11.08
CA ARG A 99 -9.56 -0.78 10.38
C ARG A 99 -9.66 -0.48 8.90
N PHE A 100 -10.76 -0.87 8.25
CA PHE A 100 -10.97 -0.54 6.83
C PHE A 100 -11.13 0.97 6.62
N ILE A 101 -11.90 1.65 7.48
CA ILE A 101 -12.04 3.11 7.45
C ILE A 101 -10.67 3.77 7.64
N LEU A 102 -9.85 3.28 8.58
CA LEU A 102 -8.50 3.79 8.80
C LEU A 102 -7.60 3.59 7.57
N LEU A 103 -7.71 2.47 6.85
CA LEU A 103 -6.97 2.24 5.60
C LEU A 103 -7.40 3.18 4.47
N ILE A 104 -8.69 3.49 4.37
CA ILE A 104 -9.21 4.47 3.40
C ILE A 104 -8.74 5.87 3.80
N ALA A 105 -8.91 6.27 5.06
CA ALA A 105 -8.48 7.57 5.57
C ALA A 105 -6.97 7.76 5.36
N TYR A 106 -6.18 6.72 5.62
CA TYR A 106 -4.76 6.69 5.31
C TYR A 106 -4.52 6.97 3.82
N LEU A 107 -5.19 6.24 2.92
CA LEU A 107 -5.01 6.43 1.47
C LEU A 107 -5.38 7.85 1.04
N VAL A 108 -6.51 8.39 1.53
CA VAL A 108 -6.93 9.77 1.27
C VAL A 108 -5.83 10.74 1.69
N VAL A 109 -5.40 10.71 2.95
CA VAL A 109 -4.32 11.59 3.45
C VAL A 109 -3.06 11.45 2.61
N THR A 110 -2.72 10.21 2.26
CA THR A 110 -1.49 9.89 1.53
C THR A 110 -1.54 10.44 0.09
N PHE A 111 -2.72 10.52 -0.54
CA PHE A 111 -2.92 11.16 -1.83
C PHE A 111 -2.99 12.70 -1.75
N THR A 112 -3.55 13.26 -0.68
CA THR A 112 -3.70 14.72 -0.55
C THR A 112 -2.36 15.42 -0.32
N VAL A 113 -1.42 14.80 0.40
CA VAL A 113 -0.11 15.41 0.74
C VAL A 113 0.72 15.79 -0.50
N PRO A 114 0.97 14.89 -1.49
CA PRO A 114 1.68 15.25 -2.71
C PRO A 114 0.94 16.31 -3.53
N TRP A 115 -0.40 16.29 -3.49
CA TRP A 115 -1.24 17.22 -4.23
C TRP A 115 -1.13 18.64 -3.67
N ILE A 116 -1.30 18.80 -2.35
CA ILE A 116 -1.10 20.07 -1.63
C ILE A 116 0.31 20.59 -1.87
N TYR A 117 1.32 19.72 -1.74
CA TYR A 117 2.71 20.11 -1.95
C TYR A 117 2.98 20.55 -3.38
N GLY A 118 2.41 19.85 -4.38
CA GLY A 118 2.49 20.23 -5.78
C GLY A 118 1.86 21.59 -6.08
N PHE A 119 0.72 21.90 -5.45
CA PHE A 119 0.09 23.24 -5.56
C PHE A 119 0.88 24.33 -4.84
N ALA A 120 1.43 24.04 -3.66
CA ALA A 120 2.14 25.03 -2.85
C ALA A 120 3.52 25.45 -3.42
N THR A 121 3.99 24.76 -4.46
CA THR A 121 5.35 24.93 -4.99
C THR A 121 5.42 25.13 -6.50
N ASN A 122 4.27 25.18 -7.16
CA ASN A 122 4.09 25.77 -8.49
C ASN A 122 3.55 27.19 -8.33
#